data_AF-A0A227GCA8-F1
#
_entry.id   AF-A0A227GCA8-F1
#
_cell.length_a   1.000
_cell.length_b   1.000
_cell.length_c   1.000
_cell.angle_alpha   90.00
_cell.angle_beta   90.00
_cell.angle_gamma   90.00
#
_symmetry.space_group_name_H-M   'P 1'
#
loop_
_entity.id
_entity.type
_entity.pdbx_description
1 polymer ?
#
loop_
_entity_poly.entity_id
_entity_poly.type
_entity_poly.pdbx_seq_one_letter_code
_entity_poly.pdbx_strand_id
1 'polypeptide(L)' 'TSQFQRGMAASQTLFALIDLEPEKNEGKYTVERAKGDVSVKDVSFTYVGSEKPALEHVSFDIPRGKTVALV' A
#
# COMPACT_ATOMS: atom_id res chain seq x y z
N THR A 1 -25.77 -26.35 -23.02
CA THR A 1 -25.89 -25.83 -21.63
C THR A 1 -24.55 -25.78 -20.89
N SER A 2 -23.68 -26.79 -20.97
CA SER A 2 -22.39 -26.78 -20.21
C SER A 2 -21.38 -25.70 -20.62
N GLN A 3 -21.33 -25.30 -21.90
CA GLN A 3 -20.44 -24.21 -22.35
C GLN A 3 -20.84 -22.84 -21.79
N PHE A 4 -22.14 -22.59 -21.64
CA PHE A 4 -22.65 -21.35 -21.07
C PHE A 4 -22.31 -21.23 -19.59
N GLN A 5 -22.49 -22.31 -18.82
CA GLN A 5 -22.13 -22.34 -17.40
C GLN A 5 -20.62 -22.17 -17.17
N ARG A 6 -19.77 -22.77 -18.01
CA ARG A 6 -18.31 -22.54 -17.96
C ARG A 6 -17.94 -21.08 -18.28
N GLY A 7 -18.59 -20.48 -19.26
CA GLY A 7 -18.42 -19.06 -19.57
C GLY A 7 -18.78 -18.16 -18.38
N MET A 8 -19.92 -18.41 -17.73
CA MET A 8 -20.33 -17.66 -16.54
C MET A 8 -19.34 -17.80 -15.37
N ALA A 9 -18.85 -19.02 -15.10
CA ALA A 9 -17.87 -19.26 -14.04
C ALA A 9 -16.55 -18.49 -14.29
N ALA A 10 -16.08 -18.42 -15.53
CA ALA A 10 -14.91 -17.63 -15.89
C ALA A 10 -15.18 -16.11 -15.74
N SER A 11 -16.35 -15.64 -16.18
CA SER A 11 -16.74 -14.23 -16.05
C SER A 11 -16.85 -13.77 -14.60
N GLN A 12 -17.31 -14.62 -13.68
CA GLN A 12 -17.35 -14.29 -12.25
C GLN A 12 -15.98 -13.91 -11.69
N THR A 13 -14.92 -14.61 -12.12
CA THR A 13 -13.56 -14.29 -11.68
C THR A 13 -13.11 -12.93 -12.22
N LEU A 14 -13.42 -12.62 -13.48
CA LEU A 14 -13.10 -11.34 -14.09
C LEU A 14 -13.84 -10.18 -13.43
N PHE A 15 -15.14 -10.34 -13.17
CA PHE A 15 -15.92 -9.32 -12.47
C PHE A 15 -15.43 -9.12 -11.04
N ALA A 16 -15.10 -10.20 -10.32
CA ALA A 16 -14.52 -10.09 -8.98
C ALA A 16 -13.19 -9.30 -8.95
N LEU A 17 -12.36 -9.41 -9.99
CA LEU A 17 -11.13 -8.63 -10.11
C LEU A 17 -11.41 -7.15 -10.44
N ILE A 18 -12.40 -6.87 -11.28
CA ILE A 18 -12.81 -5.50 -11.64
C ILE A 18 -13.41 -4.78 -10.43
N ASP A 19 -14.15 -5.51 -9.59
CA ASP A 19 -14.81 -4.97 -8.41
C ASP A 19 -13.86 -4.82 -7.21
N LEU A 20 -12.57 -5.17 -7.33
CA LEU A 20 -11.59 -4.93 -6.28
C LEU A 20 -11.48 -3.42 -5.99
N GLU A 21 -11.52 -3.08 -4.71
CA GLU A 21 -11.28 -1.70 -4.30
C GLU A 21 -9.85 -1.27 -4.67
N PRO A 22 -9.69 -0.17 -5.42
CA PRO A 22 -8.37 0.34 -5.74
C PRO A 22 -7.70 0.92 -4.50
N GLU A 23 -6.39 1.10 -4.57
CA GLU A 23 -5.64 1.79 -3.52
C GLU A 23 -6.21 3.19 -3.25
N LYS A 24 -6.29 3.56 -1.97
CA LYS A 24 -6.75 4.88 -1.55
C LYS A 24 -5.77 5.95 -2.04
N ASN A 25 -6.25 6.84 -2.89
CA ASN A 25 -5.47 7.97 -3.41
C ASN A 25 -6.23 9.29 -3.21
N GLU A 26 -6.39 9.69 -1.95
CA GLU A 26 -7.15 10.89 -1.55
C GLU A 26 -6.26 12.12 -1.29
N GLY A 27 -4.94 11.98 -1.51
CA GLY A 27 -3.96 13.05 -1.30
C GLY A 27 -4.19 14.22 -2.27
N LYS A 28 -4.32 15.44 -1.73
CA LYS A 28 -4.54 16.66 -2.53
C LYS A 28 -3.27 17.48 -2.76
N TYR A 29 -2.19 17.16 -2.04
CA TYR A 29 -0.95 17.91 -2.11
C TYR A 29 -0.13 17.47 -3.32
N THR A 30 0.23 18.43 -4.17
CA THR A 30 1.11 18.23 -5.31
C THR A 30 2.34 19.13 -5.17
N VAL A 31 3.49 18.60 -5.58
CA VAL A 31 4.76 19.34 -5.53
C VAL A 31 5.62 18.90 -6.71
N GLU A 32 6.26 19.86 -7.37
CA GLU A 32 7.20 19.56 -8.47
C GLU A 32 8.49 18.92 -7.93
N ARG A 33 9.01 19.44 -6.81
CA ARG A 33 10.19 18.91 -6.12
C ARG A 33 10.06 19.04 -4.61
N ALA A 34 10.12 17.91 -3.91
CA ALA A 34 10.18 17.88 -2.45
C ALA A 34 11.52 18.46 -1.93
N LYS A 35 11.49 19.11 -0.75
CA LYS A 35 12.71 19.64 -0.09
C LYS A 35 13.71 18.53 0.31
N GLY A 36 13.21 17.31 0.53
CA GLY A 36 14.00 16.12 0.80
C GLY A 36 14.13 15.76 2.28
N ASP A 37 13.55 16.54 3.19
CA ASP A 37 13.43 16.17 4.60
C ASP A 37 12.29 15.15 4.77
N VAL A 38 12.58 14.02 5.40
CA VAL A 38 11.62 12.95 5.68
C VAL A 38 11.67 12.61 7.16
N SER A 39 10.50 12.56 7.80
CA SER A 39 10.37 12.18 9.21
C SER A 39 9.39 11.02 9.33
N VAL A 40 9.83 9.94 9.96
CA VAL A 40 8.97 8.84 10.42
C VAL A 40 8.73 9.07 11.91
N LYS A 41 7.46 9.15 12.31
CA LYS A 41 7.07 9.53 13.67
C LYS A 41 6.07 8.53 14.22
N ASP A 42 6.49 7.80 15.25
CA ASP A 42 5.68 6.84 16.00
C ASP A 42 4.91 5.86 15.10
N VAL A 43 5.60 5.31 14.10
CA VAL A 43 4.97 4.44 13.11
C VAL A 43 4.97 3.00 13.60
N SER A 44 3.78 2.43 13.69
CA SER A 44 3.55 0.99 13.85
C SER A 44 2.83 0.45 12.63
N PHE A 45 3.26 -0.71 12.13
CA PHE A 45 2.71 -1.32 10.92
C PHE A 45 2.58 -2.84 11.09
N THR A 46 1.43 -3.36 10.71
CA THR A 46 1.11 -4.80 10.78
C THR A 46 0.57 -5.25 9.42
N TYR A 47 1.14 -6.32 8.87
CA TYR A 47 0.61 -6.95 7.66
C TYR A 47 -0.77 -7.54 7.91
N VAL A 48 -1.66 -7.45 6.93
CA VAL A 48 -3.00 -8.05 7.00
C VAL A 48 -2.88 -9.55 7.28
N GLY A 49 -3.56 -10.02 8.32
CA GLY A 49 -3.51 -11.42 8.76
C GLY A 49 -2.34 -11.78 9.69
N SER A 50 -1.43 -10.85 9.98
CA SER A 50 -0.38 -11.06 11.00
C SER A 50 -0.89 -10.66 12.39
N GLU A 51 -0.59 -11.47 13.41
CA GLU A 51 -0.87 -11.13 14.81
C GLU A 51 0.17 -10.18 15.41
N LYS A 52 1.41 -10.20 14.88
CA LYS A 52 2.52 -9.39 15.39
C LYS A 52 2.82 -8.22 14.44
N PRO A 53 3.08 -7.01 14.99
CA PRO A 53 3.51 -5.88 14.18
C PRO A 53 4.88 -6.14 13.57
N ALA A 54 5.07 -5.69 12.32
CA ALA A 54 6.35 -5.70 11.63
C ALA A 54 7.20 -4.48 12.00
N LEU A 55 6.55 -3.35 12.30
CA LEU A 55 7.17 -2.15 12.87
C LEU A 55 6.39 -1.77 14.12
N GLU A 56 7.11 -1.43 15.20
CA GLU A 56 6.52 -1.04 16.48
C GLU A 56 7.18 0.27 16.96
N HIS A 57 6.40 1.35 17.03
CA HIS A 57 6.81 2.67 17.52
C HIS A 57 8.10 3.22 16.88
N VAL A 58 8.28 3.01 15.58
CA VAL A 58 9.50 3.41 14.86
C VAL A 58 9.48 4.92 14.60
N SER A 59 10.56 5.60 15.02
CA SER A 59 10.76 7.04 14.79
C SER A 59 12.18 7.35 14.37
N PHE A 60 12.35 8.11 13.28
CA PHE A 60 13.64 8.62 12.83
C PHE A 60 13.46 9.75 11.82
N ASP A 61 14.51 10.56 11.66
CA ASP A 61 14.57 11.65 10.70
C ASP A 61 15.65 11.40 9.65
N ILE A 62 15.33 11.67 8.40
CA ILE A 62 16.24 11.71 7.26
C ILE A 62 16.31 13.18 6.80
N PRO A 63 17.35 13.93 7.21
CA PRO A 63 17.53 15.29 6.75
C PRO A 63 17.81 15.33 5.24
N ARG A 64 17.43 16.43 4.59
CA ARG A 64 17.71 16.64 3.17
C ARG A 64 19.16 16.35 2.79
N GLY A 65 19.35 15.59 1.73
CA GLY A 65 20.68 15.24 1.19
C GLY A 65 21.48 14.25 2.05
N LYS A 66 20.87 13.63 3.06
CA LYS A 66 21.44 12.51 3.80
C LYS A 66 20.89 11.19 3.31
N THR A 67 21.63 10.13 3.60
CA THR A 67 21.26 8.74 3.32
C THR A 67 21.23 7.97 4.62
N VAL A 68 20.17 7.19 4.84
CA VAL A 68 20.06 6.26 5.96
C VAL A 68 20.20 4.85 5.42
N ALA A 69 21.06 4.07 6.04
CA ALA A 69 21.13 2.62 5.84
C ALA A 69 20.25 1.94 6.88
N LEU A 70 19.33 1.11 6.41
CA LEU A 70 18.58 0.17 7.25
C LEU A 70 19.37 -1.15 7.20
N VAL A 71 19.76 -1.64 8.38
CA VAL A 71 20.53 -2.89 8.55
C VAL A 71 19.81 -3.85 9.47
#